data_AF-A0A7J9DXP9-F1
#
_entry.id   AF-A0A7J9DXP9-F1
#
_cell.length_a   1.000
_cell.length_b   1.000
_cell.length_c   1.000
_cell.angle_alpha   90.00
_cell.angle_beta   90.00
_cell.angle_gamma   90.00
#
_symmetry.space_group_name_H-M   'P 1'
#
loop_
_entity.id
_entity.type
_entity.pdbx_description
1 polymer ?
#
loop_
_entity_poly.entity_id
_entity_poly.type
_entity_poly.pdbx_seq_one_letter_code
_entity_poly.pdbx_strand_id
1 'polypeptide(L)'
;MSNGSLDKIIFTEENKNTLGWKKMFDVVLGVAQGIHYLHQGCNMQILHFDIKLHNILLDENFNPKFSNFGLAKLYSVDDSIISLTASRGTIGYIAPELVYKNLGGISYK
;
A
#
# COMPACT_ATOMS: atom_id res chain seq x y z
N MET A 1 -9.67 -4.39 -12.49
CA MET A 1 -8.72 -5.00 -13.44
C MET A 1 -9.10 -6.46 -13.67
N SER A 2 -8.62 -7.08 -14.73
CA SER A 2 -9.03 -8.41 -15.22
C SER A 2 -8.83 -9.53 -14.18
N ASN A 3 -7.76 -9.49 -13.39
CA ASN A 3 -7.49 -10.49 -12.35
C ASN A 3 -8.00 -10.09 -10.96
N GLY A 4 -8.81 -9.02 -10.85
CA GLY A 4 -9.40 -8.59 -9.59
C GLY A 4 -8.38 -8.02 -8.60
N SER A 5 -8.66 -8.21 -7.31
CA SER A 5 -7.86 -7.72 -6.17
C SER A 5 -6.95 -8.82 -5.61
N LEU A 6 -5.81 -8.43 -5.03
CA LEU A 6 -4.78 -9.36 -4.56
C LEU A 6 -5.25 -10.28 -3.43
N ASP A 7 -6.19 -9.83 -2.59
CA ASP A 7 -6.83 -10.66 -1.56
C ASP A 7 -7.52 -11.89 -2.16
N LYS A 8 -8.20 -11.75 -3.30
CA LYS A 8 -8.84 -12.87 -4.01
C LYS A 8 -7.82 -13.88 -4.55
N ILE A 9 -6.62 -13.45 -4.89
CA ILE A 9 -5.58 -14.37 -5.35
C ILE A 9 -4.96 -15.14 -4.16
N ILE A 10 -4.77 -14.47 -3.02
CA ILE A 10 -4.12 -15.06 -1.85
C ILE A 10 -5.06 -16.00 -1.07
N PHE A 11 -6.33 -15.61 -0.90
CA PHE A 11 -7.27 -16.33 -0.03
C PHE A 11 -8.17 -17.32 -0.75
N THR A 12 -8.24 -17.31 -2.08
CA THR A 12 -9.01 -18.32 -2.83
C THR A 12 -8.15 -19.57 -3.07
N GLU A 13 -8.61 -20.70 -2.55
CA GLU A 13 -7.92 -22.01 -2.60
C GLU A 13 -7.61 -22.46 -4.03
N GLU A 14 -8.49 -22.16 -5.00
CA GLU A 14 -8.30 -22.46 -6.42
C GLU A 14 -7.11 -21.70 -7.03
N ASN A 15 -6.79 -20.51 -6.53
CA ASN A 15 -5.73 -19.64 -7.07
C ASN A 15 -4.34 -19.91 -6.48
N LYS A 16 -4.26 -20.57 -5.31
CA LYS A 16 -2.97 -20.95 -4.69
C LYS A 16 -2.17 -21.90 -5.59
N ASN A 17 -2.84 -22.76 -6.34
CA ASN A 17 -2.21 -23.65 -7.31
C ASN A 17 -1.88 -22.95 -8.63
N THR A 18 -2.57 -21.85 -8.95
CA THR A 18 -2.45 -21.11 -10.21
C THR A 18 -1.29 -20.13 -10.20
N LEU A 19 -0.99 -19.50 -9.05
CA LEU A 19 0.09 -18.52 -8.91
C LEU A 19 1.31 -19.15 -8.22
N GLY A 20 2.21 -19.75 -9.00
CA GLY A 20 3.47 -20.28 -8.45
C GLY A 20 4.30 -19.22 -7.72
N TRP A 21 5.15 -19.66 -6.79
CA TRP A 21 5.98 -18.78 -5.92
C TRP A 21 6.72 -17.68 -6.68
N LYS A 22 7.28 -18.00 -7.85
CA LYS A 22 7.98 -17.02 -8.70
C LYS A 22 7.08 -15.85 -9.08
N LYS A 23 5.84 -16.15 -9.49
CA LYS A 23 4.88 -15.12 -9.91
C LYS A 23 4.40 -14.30 -8.72
N MET A 24 4.22 -14.93 -7.56
CA MET A 24 3.91 -14.21 -6.32
C MET A 24 5.04 -13.25 -5.92
N PHE A 25 6.30 -13.68 -6.08
CA PHE A 25 7.46 -12.82 -5.85
C PHE A 25 7.44 -11.60 -6.78
N ASP A 26 7.16 -11.79 -8.07
CA ASP A 26 7.05 -10.68 -9.03
C ASP A 26 5.94 -9.69 -8.64
N VAL A 27 4.81 -10.20 -8.14
CA VAL A 27 3.72 -9.36 -7.61
C VAL A 27 4.18 -8.55 -6.40
N VAL A 28 4.82 -9.17 -5.42
CA VAL A 28 5.32 -8.47 -4.21
C VAL A 28 6.36 -7.41 -4.59
N LEU A 29 7.26 -7.73 -5.52
CA LEU A 29 8.23 -6.78 -6.05
C LEU A 29 7.54 -5.58 -6.71
N GLY A 30 6.53 -5.82 -7.55
CA GLY A 30 5.74 -4.76 -8.17
C GLY A 30 4.98 -3.90 -7.16
N VAL A 31 4.46 -4.49 -6.08
CA VAL A 31 3.83 -3.75 -4.98
C VAL A 31 4.85 -2.83 -4.33
N ALA A 32 6.03 -3.34 -3.98
CA ALA A 32 7.10 -2.54 -3.38
C ALA A 32 7.56 -1.39 -4.30
N GLN A 33 7.70 -1.66 -5.61
CA GLN A 33 8.01 -0.64 -6.61
C GLN A 33 6.92 0.43 -6.69
N GLY A 34 5.64 0.04 -6.64
CA GLY A 34 4.54 1.01 -6.64
C GLY A 34 4.51 1.85 -5.35
N ILE A 35 4.77 1.28 -4.17
CA ILE A 35 4.91 2.05 -2.92
C ILE A 35 6.07 3.04 -3.05
N HIS A 36 7.22 2.59 -3.55
CA HIS A 36 8.37 3.46 -3.79
C HIS A 36 8.03 4.61 -4.75
N TYR A 37 7.34 4.31 -5.85
CA TYR A 37 6.90 5.33 -6.80
C TYR A 37 5.95 6.35 -6.16
N LEU A 38 4.96 5.91 -5.37
CA LEU A 38 4.07 6.81 -4.66
C LEU A 38 4.84 7.74 -3.72
N HIS A 39 5.87 7.24 -3.05
CA HIS A 39 6.59 8.00 -2.03
C HIS A 39 7.70 8.91 -2.58
N GLN A 40 8.38 8.48 -3.65
CA GLN A 40 9.64 9.07 -4.13
C GLN A 40 9.72 9.21 -5.66
N GLY A 41 8.79 8.60 -6.41
CA GLY A 41 8.78 8.64 -7.87
C GLY A 41 8.08 9.86 -8.48
N CYS A 42 7.47 10.70 -7.64
CA CYS A 42 6.72 11.89 -8.03
C CYS A 42 7.34 13.15 -7.42
N ASN A 43 7.07 14.32 -8.01
CA ASN A 43 7.48 15.62 -7.45
C ASN A 43 6.81 15.95 -6.10
N MET A 44 5.78 15.19 -5.73
CA MET A 44 5.12 15.23 -4.44
C MET A 44 5.02 13.82 -3.89
N GLN A 45 5.19 13.66 -2.60
CA GLN A 45 4.97 12.38 -1.93
C GLN A 45 3.47 12.10 -1.83
N ILE A 46 3.05 10.94 -2.31
CA ILE A 46 1.67 10.46 -2.24
C ILE A 46 1.56 9.45 -1.10
N LEU A 47 1.03 9.88 0.04
CA LEU A 47 0.69 8.98 1.13
C LEU A 47 -0.71 8.41 0.94
N HIS A 48 -0.81 7.10 0.71
CA HIS A 48 -2.07 6.46 0.36
C HIS A 48 -3.01 6.22 1.55
N PHE A 49 -2.47 5.94 2.75
CA PHE A 49 -3.19 5.62 4.00
C PHE A 49 -4.12 4.40 4.00
N ASP A 50 -4.27 3.67 2.89
CA ASP A 50 -5.15 2.49 2.80
C ASP A 50 -4.54 1.39 1.94
N ILE A 51 -3.23 1.15 2.12
CA ILE A 51 -2.55 0.04 1.45
C ILE A 51 -2.96 -1.26 2.14
N LYS A 52 -3.72 -2.08 1.42
CA LYS A 52 -4.19 -3.41 1.83
C LYS A 52 -4.41 -4.27 0.59
N LEU A 53 -4.42 -5.59 0.75
CA LEU A 53 -4.57 -6.55 -0.36
C LEU A 53 -5.81 -6.27 -1.24
N HIS A 54 -6.92 -5.86 -0.62
CA HIS A 54 -8.15 -5.49 -1.33
C HIS A 54 -7.97 -4.31 -2.30
N ASN A 55 -7.12 -3.35 -1.96
CA ASN A 55 -6.89 -2.14 -2.75
C ASN A 55 -5.74 -2.30 -3.76
N ILE A 56 -5.12 -3.47 -3.84
CA ILE A 56 -4.11 -3.80 -4.86
C ILE A 56 -4.80 -4.63 -5.93
N LEU A 57 -5.01 -4.04 -7.10
CA LEU A 57 -5.62 -4.72 -8.25
C LEU A 57 -4.55 -5.33 -9.14
N LEU A 58 -4.89 -6.39 -9.86
CA LEU A 58 -3.99 -7.10 -10.75
C LEU A 58 -4.49 -6.99 -12.19
N ASP A 59 -3.63 -6.51 -13.08
CA ASP A 59 -3.87 -6.52 -14.52
C ASP A 59 -3.78 -7.93 -15.11
N GLU A 60 -4.01 -8.08 -16.41
CA GLU A 60 -4.01 -9.36 -17.14
C GLU A 60 -2.68 -10.12 -17.04
N ASN A 61 -1.58 -9.40 -16.79
CA ASN A 61 -0.25 -9.95 -16.64
C ASN A 61 0.12 -10.17 -15.16
N PHE A 62 -0.84 -10.00 -14.25
CA PHE A 62 -0.65 -9.98 -12.79
C PHE A 62 0.33 -8.89 -12.32
N ASN A 63 0.43 -7.76 -13.03
CA ASN A 63 1.14 -6.62 -12.46
C ASN A 63 0.22 -5.91 -11.45
N PRO A 64 0.73 -5.58 -10.25
CA PRO A 64 -0.05 -4.89 -9.24
C PRO A 64 -0.25 -3.42 -9.59
N LYS A 65 -1.45 -2.91 -9.30
CA LYS A 65 -1.84 -1.50 -9.41
C LYS A 65 -2.55 -1.07 -8.14
N PHE A 66 -2.13 0.05 -7.57
CA PHE A 66 -2.81 0.64 -6.43
C PHE A 66 -4.15 1.24 -6.85
N SER A 67 -5.16 1.09 -6.00
CA SER A 67 -6.51 1.62 -6.18
C SER A 67 -7.02 2.23 -4.87
N ASN A 68 -8.14 2.96 -4.94
CA ASN A 68 -8.77 3.60 -3.79
C ASN A 68 -7.90 4.68 -3.09
N PHE A 69 -7.57 5.74 -3.83
CA PHE A 69 -6.88 6.92 -3.33
C PHE A 69 -7.79 7.88 -2.52
N GLY A 70 -8.98 7.45 -2.09
CA GLY A 70 -9.94 8.33 -1.39
C GLY A 70 -9.43 8.89 -0.05
N LEU A 71 -8.47 8.19 0.58
CA LEU A 71 -7.79 8.65 1.80
C LEU A 71 -6.43 9.29 1.53
N ALA A 72 -5.96 9.27 0.29
CA ALA A 72 -4.61 9.69 -0.05
C ALA A 72 -4.39 11.20 0.14
N LYS A 73 -3.14 11.57 0.38
CA LYS A 73 -2.70 12.96 0.53
C LYS A 73 -1.38 13.19 -0.17
N LEU A 74 -1.20 14.43 -0.63
CA LEU A 74 0.02 14.90 -1.27
C LEU A 74 0.80 15.75 -0.27
N TYR A 75 2.10 15.51 -0.19
CA TYR A 75 3.04 16.24 0.66
C TYR A 75 4.27 16.65 -0.15
N SER A 76 5.02 17.64 0.34
CA SER A 76 6.32 17.93 -0.25
C SER A 76 7.24 16.73 -0.04
N VAL A 77 8.11 16.44 -1.00
CA VAL A 77 9.18 15.45 -0.82
C VAL A 77 10.19 15.87 0.24
N ASP A 78 10.26 17.17 0.55
CA ASP A 78 11.12 17.73 1.59
C ASP A 78 10.51 17.66 3.01
N ASP A 79 9.21 17.33 3.13
CA ASP A 79 8.54 17.27 4.42
C ASP A 79 8.93 15.98 5.16
N SER A 80 9.63 16.12 6.29
CA SER A 80 9.99 14.99 7.14
C SER A 80 8.94 14.65 8.20
N ILE A 81 8.00 15.57 8.48
CA ILE A 81 6.95 15.41 9.49
C ILE A 81 5.62 15.82 8.89
N ILE A 82 4.64 14.93 9.00
CA ILE A 82 3.30 15.12 8.44
C ILE A 82 2.28 15.17 9.56
N SER A 83 1.51 16.27 9.61
CA SER A 83 0.40 16.40 10.56
C SER A 83 -0.89 15.85 9.97
N LEU A 84 -1.57 14.99 10.73
CA LEU A 84 -2.85 14.40 10.37
C LEU A 84 -3.93 14.86 11.36
N THR A 85 -5.04 15.35 10.83
CA THR A 85 -6.16 15.84 11.64
C THR A 85 -7.01 14.72 12.24
N ALA A 86 -6.98 13.53 11.64
CA ALA A 86 -7.66 12.34 12.12
C ALA A 86 -6.92 11.08 11.69
N SER A 87 -7.07 10.00 12.46
CA SER A 87 -6.65 8.65 12.06
C SER A 87 -7.41 8.23 10.80
N ARG A 88 -6.71 7.63 9.83
CA ARG A 88 -7.28 7.19 8.54
C ARG A 88 -6.70 5.83 8.18
N GLY A 89 -7.48 5.03 7.46
CA GLY A 89 -7.08 3.72 6.94
C GLY A 89 -8.00 2.61 7.41
N THR A 90 -7.64 1.37 7.07
CA THR A 90 -8.38 0.17 7.46
C THR A 90 -7.81 -0.45 8.73
N ILE A 91 -8.68 -0.72 9.72
CA ILE A 91 -8.30 -1.39 10.97
C ILE A 91 -7.55 -2.70 10.66
N GLY A 92 -6.42 -2.93 11.34
CA GLY A 92 -5.51 -4.06 11.08
C GLY A 92 -4.37 -3.75 10.08
N TYR A 93 -4.48 -2.65 9.31
CA TYR A 93 -3.43 -2.15 8.41
C TYR A 93 -2.89 -0.77 8.81
N ILE A 94 -3.60 -0.06 9.71
CA ILE A 94 -3.16 1.25 10.22
C ILE A 94 -1.93 1.07 11.12
N ALA A 95 -0.89 1.86 10.85
CA ALA A 95 0.31 1.90 11.67
C ALA A 95 0.00 2.46 13.08
N PRO A 96 0.59 1.90 14.16
CA PRO A 96 0.21 2.21 15.53
C PRO A 96 0.36 3.70 15.90
N GLU A 97 1.37 4.39 15.37
CA GLU A 97 1.60 5.83 15.57
C GLU A 97 0.44 6.72 15.08
N LEU A 98 -0.39 6.22 14.16
CA LEU A 98 -1.58 6.94 13.67
C LEU A 98 -2.79 6.80 14.60
N VAL A 99 -2.76 5.85 15.53
CA VAL A 99 -3.82 5.57 16.50
C VAL A 99 -3.44 6.05 17.89
N TYR A 100 -2.19 5.82 18.30
CA TYR A 100 -1.69 6.14 19.63
C TYR A 100 -0.93 7.47 19.60
N LYS A 101 -1.64 8.58 19.81
CA LYS A 101 -1.09 9.95 19.86
C LYS A 101 -0.06 10.19 20.98
N ASN A 102 0.14 9.22 21.87
CA ASN A 102 1.08 9.28 23.00
C ASN A 102 2.37 8.48 22.78
N LEU A 103 2.57 7.87 21.61
CA LEU A 103 3.89 7.39 21.22
C LEU A 103 4.71 8.64 20.85
N GLY A 104 5.55 9.09 21.78
CA GLY A 104 6.47 10.20 21.55
C GLY A 104 7.25 10.03 20.24
N GLY A 105 7.66 11.15 19.64
CA GLY A 105 8.29 11.18 18.32
C GLY A 105 9.35 10.07 18.16
N ILE A 106 9.20 9.28 17.10
CA ILE A 106 10.15 8.21 16.79
C ILE A 106 11.51 8.87 16.58
N SER A 107 12.43 8.64 17.53
CA SER A 107 13.81 9.08 17.39
C SER A 107 14.48 8.18 16.35
N TYR A 108 14.85 8.75 15.21
CA TYR A 108 15.82 8.15 14.30
C TYR A 108 17.21 8.37 14.93
N LYS A 109 18.05 7.33 14.92
CA LYS A 109 19.46 7.41 15.32
C LYS A 109 20.34 7.53 14.09
#